data_AF-A0A2W6V7W4-F1
#
_entry.id   AF-A0A2W6V7W4-F1
#
_cell.length_a   1.000
_cell.length_b   1.000
_cell.length_c   1.000
_cell.angle_alpha   90.00
_cell.angle_beta   90.00
_cell.angle_gamma   90.00
#
_symmetry.space_group_name_H-M   'P 1'
#
loop_
_entity.id
_entity.type
_entity.pdbx_description
1 polymer ?
#
loop_
_entity_poly.entity_id
_entity_poly.type
_entity_poly.pdbx_seq_one_letter_code
_entity_poly.pdbx_strand_id
1 'polypeptide(L)'
;MRCWQVALEEVTMTEESTALVEFLLARVEEDERIADHVASVSPTTDTGFCVWATQFAFDAERMIVAVDYQRVFAECAANRRIVEAFRAAAPAQAEILEGVLRELAFAHADHPDYRDGWRI
;
A
#
# COMPACT_ATOMS: atom_id res chain seq x y z
N MET A 1 -37.57 -36.84 4.53
CA MET A 1 -36.81 -35.93 5.39
C MET A 1 -35.64 -35.40 4.58
N ARG A 2 -35.74 -34.17 4.03
CA ARG A 2 -34.64 -33.52 3.32
C ARG A 2 -33.86 -32.71 4.34
N CYS A 3 -32.70 -33.22 4.76
CA CYS A 3 -31.77 -32.50 5.61
C CYS A 3 -31.01 -31.49 4.74
N TRP A 4 -30.92 -30.28 5.25
CA TRP A 4 -30.41 -29.09 4.60
C TRP A 4 -28.95 -29.23 4.20
N GLN A 5 -28.67 -29.11 2.92
CA GLN A 5 -27.32 -28.87 2.41
C GLN A 5 -27.14 -27.35 2.39
N VAL A 6 -26.60 -26.80 3.48
CA VAL A 6 -26.14 -25.41 3.49
C VAL A 6 -24.96 -25.35 2.53
N ALA A 7 -25.17 -24.70 1.39
CA ALA A 7 -24.09 -24.40 0.45
C ALA A 7 -23.07 -23.54 1.19
N LEU A 8 -21.86 -24.06 1.36
CA LEU A 8 -20.70 -23.24 1.65
C LEU A 8 -20.48 -22.40 0.39
N GLU A 9 -21.01 -21.18 0.36
CA GLU A 9 -20.52 -20.16 -0.57
C GLU A 9 -19.06 -19.90 -0.20
N GLU A 10 -18.13 -20.50 -0.94
CA GLU A 10 -16.78 -19.99 -1.05
C GLU A 10 -16.90 -18.57 -1.60
N VAL A 11 -16.88 -17.59 -0.69
CA VAL A 11 -16.84 -16.18 -1.06
C VAL A 11 -15.45 -15.92 -1.62
N THR A 12 -15.36 -16.00 -2.95
CA THR A 12 -14.19 -15.58 -3.71
C THR A 12 -14.13 -14.05 -3.71
N MET A 13 -12.92 -13.49 -3.54
CA MET A 13 -12.70 -12.05 -3.66
C MET A 13 -13.27 -11.54 -4.99
N THR A 14 -13.90 -10.37 -4.97
CA THR A 14 -14.44 -9.78 -6.20
C THR A 14 -13.30 -9.43 -7.17
N GLU A 15 -13.61 -9.32 -8.45
CA GLU A 15 -12.66 -8.85 -9.46
C GLU A 15 -12.15 -7.44 -9.13
N GLU A 16 -13.01 -6.59 -8.58
CA GLU A 16 -12.66 -5.24 -8.16
C GLU A 16 -11.69 -5.24 -6.97
N SER A 17 -11.96 -6.03 -5.92
CA SER A 17 -11.06 -6.16 -4.77
C SER A 17 -9.72 -6.81 -5.18
N THR A 18 -9.75 -7.73 -6.14
CA THR A 18 -8.52 -8.34 -6.69
C THR A 18 -7.66 -7.31 -7.39
N ALA A 19 -8.25 -6.48 -8.26
CA ALA A 19 -7.53 -5.43 -8.97
C ALA A 19 -6.99 -4.34 -8.01
N LEU A 20 -7.75 -3.99 -6.97
CA LEU A 20 -7.29 -3.05 -5.94
C LEU A 20 -6.06 -3.60 -5.19
N VAL A 21 -6.08 -4.88 -4.84
CA VAL A 21 -4.95 -5.57 -4.19
C VAL A 21 -3.73 -5.60 -5.11
N GLU A 22 -3.90 -5.94 -6.38
CA GLU A 22 -2.80 -5.96 -7.36
C GLU A 22 -2.17 -4.57 -7.53
N PHE A 23 -3.01 -3.53 -7.63
CA PHE A 23 -2.56 -2.15 -7.72
C PHE A 23 -1.71 -1.75 -6.49
N LEU A 24 -2.19 -2.02 -5.28
CA LEU A 24 -1.45 -1.71 -4.05
C LEU A 24 -0.14 -2.47 -3.95
N LEU A 25 -0.13 -3.76 -4.28
CA LEU A 25 1.11 -4.55 -4.26
C LEU A 25 2.13 -4.03 -5.28
N ALA A 26 1.68 -3.59 -6.45
CA ALA A 26 2.57 -2.97 -7.45
C ALA A 26 3.19 -1.65 -6.95
N ARG A 27 2.42 -0.82 -6.23
CA ARG A 27 2.93 0.42 -5.61
C ARG A 27 3.94 0.12 -4.50
N VAL A 28 3.64 -0.87 -3.66
CA VAL A 28 4.58 -1.33 -2.63
C VAL A 28 5.89 -1.84 -3.25
N GLU A 29 5.83 -2.63 -4.31
CA GLU A 29 7.04 -3.10 -5.02
C GLU A 29 7.82 -1.96 -5.67
N GLU A 30 7.13 -0.92 -6.12
CA GLU A 30 7.75 0.28 -6.66
C GLU A 30 8.52 1.07 -5.60
N ASP A 31 7.89 1.30 -4.46
CA ASP A 31 8.50 2.00 -3.32
C ASP A 31 9.68 1.20 -2.75
N GLU A 32 9.55 -0.12 -2.61
CA GLU A 32 10.66 -1.01 -2.19
C GLU A 32 11.85 -0.90 -3.14
N ARG A 33 11.61 -0.89 -4.46
CA ARG A 33 12.69 -0.78 -5.46
C ARG A 33 13.40 0.56 -5.39
N ILE A 34 12.67 1.64 -5.16
CA ILE A 34 13.24 2.98 -4.99
C ILE A 34 14.05 3.03 -3.69
N ALA A 35 13.50 2.50 -2.60
CA ALA A 35 14.18 2.40 -1.31
C ALA A 35 15.47 1.58 -1.40
N ASP A 36 15.45 0.43 -2.09
CA ASP A 36 16.63 -0.41 -2.36
C ASP A 36 17.69 0.36 -3.16
N HIS A 37 17.28 1.10 -4.19
CA HIS A 37 18.19 1.93 -4.95
C HIS A 37 18.87 2.97 -4.05
N VAL A 38 18.10 3.73 -3.26
CA VAL A 38 18.63 4.74 -2.33
C VAL A 38 19.57 4.10 -1.31
N ALA A 39 19.18 2.97 -0.72
CA ALA A 39 20.02 2.23 0.22
C ALA A 39 21.36 1.83 -0.39
N SER A 40 21.39 1.48 -1.68
CA SER A 40 22.61 1.12 -2.39
C SER A 40 23.52 2.31 -2.72
N VAL A 41 22.95 3.47 -3.04
CA VAL A 41 23.71 4.65 -3.50
C VAL A 41 24.05 5.63 -2.38
N SER A 42 23.29 5.62 -1.29
CA SER A 42 23.40 6.56 -0.17
C SER A 42 23.00 5.89 1.15
N PRO A 43 23.75 4.86 1.60
CA PRO A 43 23.44 4.15 2.83
C PRO A 43 23.59 5.05 4.06
N THR A 44 22.73 4.85 5.06
CA THR A 44 22.85 5.46 6.38
C THR A 44 22.58 4.43 7.49
N THR A 45 23.17 4.65 8.66
CA THR A 45 22.92 3.87 9.88
C THR A 45 21.89 4.52 10.78
N ASP A 46 21.31 5.65 10.36
CA ASP A 46 20.28 6.35 11.12
C ASP A 46 19.01 5.49 11.24
N THR A 47 18.46 5.44 12.44
CA THR A 47 17.29 4.60 12.78
C THR A 47 16.17 5.38 13.48
N GLY A 48 16.35 6.70 13.62
CA GLY A 48 15.36 7.60 14.22
C GLY A 48 14.21 7.95 13.26
N PHE A 49 13.26 8.77 13.74
CA PHE A 49 12.28 9.41 12.86
C PHE A 49 13.00 10.43 11.97
N CYS A 50 13.48 9.96 10.82
CA CYS A 50 14.30 10.74 9.91
C CYS A 50 13.42 11.34 8.81
N VAL A 51 12.79 12.46 9.16
CA VAL A 51 12.30 13.44 8.18
C VAL A 51 13.18 14.67 8.32
N TRP A 52 13.98 14.94 7.29
CA TRP A 52 14.74 16.19 7.20
C TRP A 52 14.33 16.95 5.96
N ALA A 53 14.46 18.28 6.04
CA ALA A 53 14.15 19.17 4.94
C ALA A 53 15.41 19.95 4.56
N THR A 54 15.70 20.00 3.26
CA THR A 54 16.79 20.84 2.71
C THR A 54 16.26 21.66 1.55
N GLN A 55 16.93 22.75 1.19
CA GLN A 55 16.59 23.49 -0.02
C GLN A 55 16.99 22.68 -1.25
N PHE A 56 16.16 22.72 -2.30
CA PHE A 56 16.53 22.11 -3.56
C PHE A 56 17.66 22.91 -4.20
N ALA A 57 18.81 22.27 -4.42
CA ALA A 57 20.03 22.95 -4.85
C ALA A 57 19.88 23.75 -6.16
N PHE A 58 18.90 23.39 -7.01
CA PHE A 58 18.62 24.05 -8.29
C PHE A 58 17.44 25.04 -8.25
N ASP A 59 16.69 25.10 -7.15
CA ASP A 59 15.58 26.03 -6.95
C ASP A 59 15.43 26.33 -5.45
N ALA A 60 15.97 27.47 -5.01
CA ALA A 60 16.01 27.85 -3.60
C ALA A 60 14.62 28.17 -3.01
N GLU A 61 13.59 28.36 -3.84
CA GLU A 61 12.20 28.53 -3.41
C GLU A 61 11.53 27.19 -3.11
N ARG A 62 12.14 26.07 -3.51
CA ARG A 62 11.62 24.72 -3.25
C ARG A 62 12.39 24.02 -2.13
N MET A 63 11.64 23.32 -1.30
CA MET A 63 12.18 22.42 -0.27
C MET A 63 12.07 20.98 -0.73
N ILE A 64 13.11 20.19 -0.45
CA ILE A 64 13.05 18.72 -0.47
C ILE A 64 12.75 18.27 0.95
N VAL A 65 11.70 17.46 1.12
CA VAL A 65 11.48 16.66 2.33
C VAL A 65 11.95 15.24 2.01
N ALA A 66 12.95 14.76 2.75
CA ALA A 66 13.49 13.43 2.57
C ALA A 66 12.96 12.50 3.66
N VAL A 67 12.57 11.30 3.24
CA VAL A 67 12.22 10.18 4.12
C VAL A 67 13.27 9.09 3.91
N ASP A 68 13.87 8.63 5.01
CA ASP A 68 14.89 7.58 4.94
C ASP A 68 14.30 6.25 4.42
N TYR A 69 15.08 5.53 3.62
CA TYR A 69 14.65 4.28 2.98
C TYR A 69 14.22 3.21 3.99
N GLN A 70 14.78 3.22 5.21
CA GLN A 70 14.40 2.34 6.31
C GLN A 70 12.92 2.52 6.68
N ARG A 71 12.42 3.76 6.65
CA ARG A 71 11.02 4.06 6.91
C ARG A 71 10.14 3.56 5.78
N VAL A 72 10.55 3.76 4.52
CA VAL A 72 9.84 3.26 3.34
C VAL A 72 9.70 1.74 3.40
N PHE A 73 10.78 1.00 3.72
CA PHE A 73 10.70 -0.45 3.93
C PHE A 73 9.72 -0.85 5.05
N ALA A 74 9.73 -0.13 6.17
CA ALA A 74 8.81 -0.41 7.26
C ALA A 74 7.34 -0.18 6.86
N GLU A 75 7.07 0.85 6.06
CA GLU A 75 5.73 1.14 5.51
C GLU A 75 5.31 0.10 4.47
N CYS A 76 6.21 -0.30 3.57
CA CYS A 76 5.97 -1.37 2.61
C CYS A 76 5.61 -2.69 3.31
N ALA A 77 6.37 -3.08 4.34
CA ALA A 77 6.08 -4.26 5.15
C ALA A 77 4.75 -4.14 5.94
N ALA A 78 4.38 -2.94 6.38
CA ALA A 78 3.07 -2.71 7.00
C ALA A 78 1.93 -2.87 5.98
N ASN A 79 2.06 -2.28 4.79
CA ASN A 79 1.06 -2.36 3.73
C ASN A 79 0.86 -3.79 3.21
N ARG A 80 1.94 -4.58 3.04
CA ARG A 80 1.82 -6.01 2.71
C ARG A 80 1.01 -6.78 3.76
N ARG A 81 1.26 -6.53 5.06
CA ARG A 81 0.50 -7.17 6.14
C ARG A 81 -0.97 -6.77 6.16
N ILE A 82 -1.31 -5.54 5.79
CA ILE A 82 -2.70 -5.10 5.67
C ILE A 82 -3.38 -5.84 4.50
N VAL A 83 -2.72 -5.95 3.34
CA VAL A 83 -3.22 -6.71 2.19
C VAL A 83 -3.40 -8.20 2.52
N GLU A 84 -2.45 -8.80 3.23
CA GLU A 84 -2.54 -10.18 3.71
C GLU A 84 -3.70 -10.37 4.71
N ALA A 85 -3.89 -9.42 5.62
CA ALA A 85 -5.01 -9.43 6.56
C ALA A 85 -6.35 -9.39 5.81
N PHE A 86 -6.48 -8.56 4.77
CA PHE A 86 -7.66 -8.52 3.90
C PHE A 86 -7.91 -9.87 3.21
N ARG A 87 -6.87 -10.46 2.60
CA ARG A 87 -6.98 -11.76 1.92
C ARG A 87 -7.39 -12.91 2.84
N ALA A 88 -7.02 -12.84 4.12
CA ALA A 88 -7.34 -13.86 5.12
C ALA A 88 -8.63 -13.57 5.91
N ALA A 89 -9.28 -12.43 5.66
CA ALA A 89 -10.41 -11.97 6.46
C ALA A 89 -11.68 -12.79 6.21
N ALA A 90 -12.48 -12.98 7.27
CA ALA A 90 -13.86 -13.43 7.11
C ALA A 90 -14.70 -12.33 6.42
N PRO A 91 -15.82 -12.66 5.75
CA PRO A 91 -16.56 -11.70 4.90
C PRO A 91 -16.90 -10.36 5.59
N ALA A 92 -17.38 -10.39 6.84
CA ALA A 92 -17.71 -9.17 7.58
C ALA A 92 -16.49 -8.28 7.90
N GLN A 93 -15.29 -8.87 8.02
CA GLN A 93 -14.04 -8.13 8.22
C GLN A 93 -13.46 -7.66 6.88
N ALA A 94 -13.66 -8.42 5.82
CA ALA A 94 -13.20 -8.10 4.47
C ALA A 94 -13.80 -6.77 3.98
N GLU A 95 -15.09 -6.51 4.23
CA GLU A 95 -15.74 -5.24 3.86
C GLU A 95 -15.05 -4.02 4.53
N ILE A 96 -14.76 -4.12 5.83
CA ILE A 96 -14.07 -3.05 6.57
C ILE A 96 -12.64 -2.86 6.04
N LEU A 97 -11.92 -3.97 5.84
CA LEU A 97 -10.54 -3.94 5.35
C LEU A 97 -10.44 -3.47 3.90
N GLU A 98 -11.44 -3.73 3.05
CA GLU A 98 -11.49 -3.17 1.71
C GLU A 98 -11.57 -1.64 1.75
N GLY A 99 -12.34 -1.07 2.69
CA GLY A 99 -12.34 0.37 2.94
C GLY A 99 -10.94 0.90 3.26
N VAL A 100 -10.18 0.19 4.09
CA VAL A 100 -8.77 0.54 4.37
C VAL A 100 -7.90 0.45 3.12
N LEU A 101 -8.10 -0.56 2.26
CA LEU A 101 -7.36 -0.65 1.00
C LEU A 101 -7.67 0.51 0.05
N ARG A 102 -8.93 0.98 -0.01
CA ARG A 102 -9.31 2.15 -0.81
C ARG A 102 -8.65 3.43 -0.31
N GLU A 103 -8.58 3.63 1.01
CA GLU A 103 -7.84 4.74 1.64
C GLU A 103 -6.35 4.69 1.27
N LEU A 104 -5.72 3.52 1.33
CA LEU A 104 -4.32 3.36 0.91
C LEU A 104 -4.14 3.66 -0.59
N ALA A 105 -5.06 3.21 -1.44
CA ALA A 105 -4.99 3.46 -2.87
C ALA A 105 -5.22 4.94 -3.21
N PHE A 106 -6.00 5.66 -2.40
CA PHE A 106 -6.26 7.09 -2.58
C PHE A 106 -4.99 7.95 -2.52
N ALA A 107 -3.95 7.49 -1.80
CA ALA A 107 -2.63 8.14 -1.81
C ALA A 107 -1.98 8.16 -3.22
N HIS A 108 -2.48 7.34 -4.15
CA HIS A 108 -2.02 7.21 -5.52
C HIS A 108 -3.12 7.57 -6.53
N ALA A 109 -4.07 8.44 -6.17
CA ALA A 109 -5.20 8.81 -7.02
C ALA A 109 -4.81 9.55 -8.32
N ASP A 110 -3.58 10.01 -8.43
CA ASP A 110 -2.97 10.61 -9.62
C ASP A 110 -2.23 9.59 -10.51
N HIS A 111 -2.11 8.33 -10.08
CA HIS A 111 -1.46 7.28 -10.84
C HIS A 111 -2.33 6.85 -12.04
N PRO A 112 -1.78 6.65 -13.26
CA PRO A 112 -2.55 6.27 -14.46
C PRO A 112 -3.40 4.99 -14.33
N ASP A 113 -2.90 4.01 -13.57
CA ASP A 113 -3.62 2.75 -13.31
C ASP A 113 -4.65 2.83 -12.18
N TYR A 114 -4.76 3.98 -11.51
CA TYR A 114 -5.78 4.20 -10.49
C TYR A 114 -7.17 4.21 -11.15
N ARG A 115 -8.14 3.52 -10.54
CA ARG A 115 -9.52 3.46 -11.04
C ARG A 115 -10.42 4.32 -10.18
N ASP A 116 -11.24 5.17 -10.82
CA ASP A 116 -12.17 6.07 -10.12
C ASP A 116 -13.19 5.34 -9.21
N GLY A 117 -13.50 4.06 -9.48
CA GLY A 117 -14.36 3.25 -8.63
C GLY A 117 -13.79 3.01 -7.21
N TRP A 118 -12.49 3.18 -7.02
CA TRP A 118 -11.82 3.07 -5.73
C TRP A 118 -11.85 4.36 -4.91
N ARG A 119 -12.30 5.48 -5.50
CA ARG A 119 -12.32 6.78 -4.85
C ARG A 119 -13.35 6.81 -3.73
N ILE A 120 -12.95 7.40 -2.61
CA ILE A 120 -13.71 7.61 -1.38
C ILE A 120 -14.07 9.10 -1.22
#